data_AF-A0A194RD91-F1
#
_entry.id   AF-A0A194RD91-F1
#
_cell.length_a   1.000
_cell.length_b   1.000
_cell.length_c   1.000
_cell.angle_alpha   90.00
_cell.angle_beta   90.00
_cell.angle_gamma   90.00
#
_symmetry.space_group_name_H-M   'P 1'
#
loop_
_entity.id
_entity.type
_entity.pdbx_description
1 polymer ?
#
loop_
_entity_poly.entity_id
_entity_poly.type
_entity_poly.pdbx_seq_one_letter_code
_entity_poly.pdbx_strand_id
1 'polypeptide(L)'
;MGGYVRREARPDAGRNQGRARAVNLEEELRQTMASSASTAASGGATSATLQVCKPETPCAWSIYVNRQKIIDTNIVNTYCNCKVGTECQFDEDDENLNAFIHRCRPTNHNEDKTES
;
A
#
# COMPACT_ATOMS: atom_id res chain seq x y z
N MET A 1 -9.19 -72.40 0.99
CA MET A 1 -8.33 -73.09 1.97
C MET A 1 -6.90 -72.87 1.53
N GLY A 2 -5.97 -72.26 2.26
CA GLY A 2 -5.75 -72.21 3.71
C GLY A 2 -4.36 -72.80 3.96
N GLY A 3 -3.40 -71.99 4.39
CA GLY A 3 -2.04 -72.49 4.69
C GLY A 3 -1.05 -71.38 5.08
N TYR A 4 -1.03 -71.03 6.37
CA TYR A 4 0.03 -70.25 7.00
C TYR A 4 1.25 -71.13 7.30
N VAL A 5 2.48 -70.63 7.11
CA VAL A 5 3.57 -70.88 8.07
C VAL A 5 4.56 -69.70 8.12
N ARG A 6 4.94 -69.35 9.37
CA ARG A 6 5.97 -68.39 9.83
C ARG A 6 7.36 -68.66 9.21
N ARG A 7 8.37 -67.78 9.20
CA ARG A 7 9.05 -67.14 10.34
C ARG A 7 10.13 -66.15 9.86
N GLU A 8 10.54 -65.26 10.76
CA GLU A 8 11.36 -64.04 10.56
C GLU A 8 12.86 -64.26 10.25
N ALA A 9 13.46 -63.29 9.53
CA ALA A 9 14.87 -62.91 9.66
C ALA A 9 15.04 -61.40 9.33
N ARG A 10 15.48 -60.61 10.32
CA ARG A 10 16.12 -59.29 10.15
C ARG A 10 17.63 -59.50 9.87
N PRO A 11 18.45 -58.44 9.70
CA PRO A 11 18.33 -57.23 8.88
C PRO A 11 19.51 -57.14 7.89
N ASP A 12 19.39 -56.47 6.75
CA ASP A 12 20.59 -56.01 6.03
C ASP A 12 20.52 -54.51 5.70
N ALA A 13 21.68 -53.90 5.82
CA ALA A 13 21.91 -52.50 6.11
C ALA A 13 21.66 -51.61 4.89
N GLY A 14 20.46 -51.06 4.80
CA GLY A 14 20.11 -50.03 3.81
C GLY A 14 20.45 -48.62 4.28
N ARG A 15 21.74 -48.28 4.28
CA ARG A 15 22.33 -46.94 4.03
C ARG A 15 21.40 -45.73 4.29
N ASN A 16 21.52 -45.11 5.46
CA ASN A 16 21.04 -43.75 5.73
C ASN A 16 21.72 -42.76 4.76
N GLN A 17 21.13 -42.55 3.59
CA GLN A 17 21.40 -41.37 2.77
C GLN A 17 20.63 -40.22 3.41
N GLY A 18 21.32 -39.46 4.26
CA GLY A 18 20.87 -38.12 4.62
C GLY A 18 20.64 -37.35 3.32
N ARG A 19 19.37 -37.14 2.95
CA ARG A 19 19.00 -36.19 1.92
C ARG A 19 19.37 -34.81 2.47
N ALA A 20 20.55 -34.33 2.11
CA ALA A 20 20.81 -32.91 2.09
C ALA A 20 19.66 -32.27 1.30
N ARG A 21 18.82 -31.50 1.99
CA ARG A 21 17.78 -30.70 1.32
C ARG A 21 18.53 -29.64 0.53
N ALA A 22 18.75 -29.90 -0.75
CA ALA A 22 19.12 -28.86 -1.69
C ALA A 22 17.99 -27.82 -1.66
N VAL A 23 18.28 -26.66 -1.10
CA VAL A 23 17.38 -25.51 -1.14
C VAL A 23 17.26 -25.08 -2.59
N ASN A 24 16.09 -25.30 -3.19
CA ASN A 24 15.83 -24.93 -4.57
C ASN A 24 15.55 -23.43 -4.63
N LEU A 25 16.62 -22.62 -4.67
CA LEU A 25 16.58 -21.15 -4.60
C LEU A 25 15.69 -20.53 -5.70
N GLU A 26 15.62 -21.18 -6.85
CA GLU A 26 14.82 -20.76 -8.00
C GLU A 26 13.30 -20.96 -7.80
N GLU A 27 12.89 -21.86 -6.91
CA GLU A 27 11.48 -22.08 -6.59
C GLU A 27 10.94 -21.08 -5.56
N GLU A 28 11.74 -20.69 -4.56
CA GLU A 28 11.38 -19.62 -3.63
C GLU A 28 11.24 -18.26 -4.33
N LEU A 29 12.10 -17.97 -5.32
CA LEU A 29 11.99 -16.74 -6.11
C LEU A 29 10.69 -16.68 -6.93
N ARG A 30 10.27 -17.82 -7.49
CA ARG A 30 8.99 -17.93 -8.21
C ARG A 30 7.79 -17.77 -7.29
N GLN A 31 7.84 -18.31 -6.07
CA GLN A 31 6.79 -18.14 -5.08
C GLN A 31 6.69 -16.69 -4.55
N THR A 32 7.82 -15.98 -4.48
CA THR A 32 7.87 -14.56 -4.09
C THR A 32 7.20 -13.65 -5.14
N MET A 33 7.39 -13.93 -6.43
CA MET A 33 6.76 -13.13 -7.51
C MET A 33 5.25 -13.38 -7.64
N ALA A 34 4.74 -14.54 -7.22
CA ALA A 34 3.29 -14.82 -7.24
C ALA A 34 2.52 -14.07 -6.14
N SER A 35 3.19 -13.68 -5.05
CA SER A 35 2.55 -13.09 -3.87
C SER A 35 2.38 -11.55 -3.94
N SER A 36 2.98 -10.89 -4.94
CA SER A 36 2.92 -9.43 -5.09
C SER A 36 1.74 -8.93 -5.95
N ALA A 37 0.88 -9.82 -6.47
CA ALA A 37 -0.25 -9.44 -7.33
C ALA A 37 -1.51 -8.96 -6.58
N SER A 38 -1.43 -8.62 -5.30
CA SER A 38 -2.60 -8.26 -4.49
C SER A 38 -2.44 -6.96 -3.71
N THR A 39 -2.16 -5.82 -4.38
CA THR A 39 -2.66 -4.49 -3.96
C THR A 39 -2.30 -3.41 -4.99
N ALA A 40 -3.15 -3.23 -6.00
CA ALA A 40 -3.36 -1.95 -6.69
C ALA A 40 -4.62 -2.06 -7.57
N ALA A 41 -5.78 -2.18 -6.91
CA ALA A 41 -7.01 -1.79 -7.56
C ALA A 41 -7.05 -0.26 -7.62
N SER A 42 -6.86 0.31 -8.82
CA SER A 42 -7.52 1.56 -9.27
C SER A 42 -6.88 2.08 -10.56
N GLY A 43 -7.08 1.33 -11.64
CA GLY A 43 -6.81 1.77 -13.01
C GLY A 43 -8.10 1.78 -13.83
N GLY A 44 -9.11 2.50 -13.35
CA GLY A 44 -10.41 2.63 -14.01
C GLY A 44 -10.66 4.08 -14.40
N ALA A 45 -10.03 4.52 -15.49
CA ALA A 45 -10.40 5.76 -16.18
C ALA A 45 -11.76 5.55 -16.87
N THR A 46 -12.82 5.63 -16.09
CA THR A 46 -14.19 5.79 -16.55
C THR A 46 -14.75 6.93 -15.74
N SER A 47 -15.35 7.91 -16.41
CA SER A 47 -16.02 9.07 -15.83
C SER A 47 -16.90 8.64 -14.64
N ALA A 48 -16.34 8.69 -13.45
CA ALA A 48 -16.88 8.08 -12.25
C ALA A 48 -17.32 9.20 -11.32
N THR A 49 -18.47 9.01 -10.68
CA THR A 49 -18.95 9.84 -9.58
C THR A 49 -17.84 9.93 -8.53
N LEU A 50 -17.03 10.99 -8.60
CA LEU A 50 -15.85 11.16 -7.76
C LEU A 50 -16.31 11.13 -6.30
N GLN A 51 -15.82 10.14 -5.56
CA GLN A 51 -16.20 9.95 -4.17
C GLN A 51 -15.73 11.15 -3.35
N VAL A 52 -16.48 11.50 -2.30
CA VAL A 52 -16.07 12.56 -1.39
C VAL A 52 -14.86 12.08 -0.59
N CYS A 53 -13.80 12.90 -0.52
CA CYS A 53 -12.62 12.57 0.27
C CYS A 53 -13.00 12.37 1.75
N LYS A 54 -12.46 11.32 2.37
CA LYS A 54 -12.58 11.14 3.82
C LYS A 54 -11.75 12.20 4.55
N PRO A 55 -12.05 12.53 5.81
CA PRO A 55 -11.31 13.55 6.57
C PRO A 55 -9.81 13.28 6.66
N GLU A 56 -9.41 12.02 6.80
CA GLU A 56 -8.00 11.60 6.84
C GLU A 56 -7.33 11.56 5.45
N THR A 57 -8.12 11.57 4.38
CA THR A 57 -7.61 11.47 3.01
C THR A 57 -7.13 12.84 2.51
N PRO A 58 -5.85 13.00 2.16
CA PRO A 58 -5.35 14.22 1.57
C PRO A 58 -5.94 14.46 0.18
N CYS A 59 -6.30 15.72 -0.07
CA CYS A 59 -6.81 16.20 -1.36
C CYS A 59 -5.67 16.72 -2.26
N ALA A 60 -4.56 17.15 -1.68
CA ALA A 60 -3.36 17.53 -2.43
C ALA A 60 -2.10 17.43 -1.55
N TRP A 61 -0.95 17.42 -2.21
CA TRP A 61 0.37 17.51 -1.61
C TRP A 61 1.19 18.59 -2.33
N SER A 62 1.88 19.43 -1.56
CA SER A 62 2.85 20.37 -2.11
C SER A 62 4.24 19.95 -1.65
N ILE A 63 5.01 19.36 -2.56
CA ILE A 63 6.36 18.87 -2.30
C ILE A 63 7.34 20.05 -2.37
N TYR A 64 8.19 20.17 -1.35
CA TYR A 64 9.23 21.18 -1.27
C TYR A 64 10.62 20.54 -1.21
N VAL A 65 11.65 21.22 -1.72
CA VAL A 65 13.00 20.62 -1.92
C VAL A 65 14.01 21.02 -0.85
N ASN A 66 13.69 22.00 -0.01
CA ASN A 66 14.66 22.59 0.92
C ASN A 66 14.03 23.05 2.24
N ARG A 67 14.89 23.39 3.22
CA ARG A 67 14.43 23.94 4.51
C ARG A 67 13.67 25.27 4.41
N GLN A 68 13.80 25.97 3.29
CA GLN A 68 13.07 27.21 3.03
C GLN A 68 11.63 26.93 2.55
N LYS A 69 11.25 25.65 2.45
CA LYS A 69 9.92 25.16 2.06
C LYS A 69 9.47 25.75 0.72
N ILE A 70 10.42 25.86 -0.22
CA ILE A 70 10.12 26.28 -1.60
C ILE A 70 9.41 25.12 -2.30
N ILE A 71 8.15 25.35 -2.65
CA ILE A 71 7.32 24.37 -3.36
C ILE A 71 7.91 24.16 -4.76
N ASP A 72 8.18 22.90 -5.08
CA ASP A 72 8.66 22.46 -6.39
C ASP A 72 7.55 21.81 -7.19
N THR A 73 6.77 20.94 -6.54
CA THR A 73 5.73 20.16 -7.23
C THR A 73 4.44 20.17 -6.42
N ASN A 74 3.31 20.42 -7.09
CA ASN A 74 1.98 20.28 -6.52
C ASN A 74 1.29 19.06 -7.13
N ILE A 75 0.83 18.15 -6.27
CA ILE A 75 0.17 16.90 -6.64
C ILE A 75 -1.26 16.96 -6.13
N VAL A 76 -2.24 16.95 -7.03
CA VAL A 76 -3.66 16.92 -6.66
C VAL A 76 -4.16 15.48 -6.69
N ASN A 77 -4.84 15.06 -5.63
CA ASN A 77 -5.48 13.76 -5.57
C ASN A 77 -6.73 13.76 -6.46
N THR A 78 -6.69 12.98 -7.55
CA THR A 78 -7.81 12.88 -8.51
C THR A 78 -8.77 11.73 -8.19
N TYR A 79 -8.50 10.93 -7.16
CA TYR A 79 -9.34 9.80 -6.76
C TYR A 79 -10.59 10.22 -5.97
N CYS A 80 -10.58 11.40 -5.37
CA CYS A 80 -11.69 11.95 -4.60
C CYS A 80 -11.76 13.48 -4.73
N ASN A 81 -12.91 14.06 -4.42
CA ASN A 81 -13.08 15.52 -4.36
C ASN A 81 -13.54 15.96 -2.97
N CYS A 82 -13.23 17.20 -2.61
CA CYS A 82 -13.82 17.84 -1.45
C CYS A 82 -15.34 17.97 -1.63
N LYS A 83 -16.07 17.85 -0.51
CA LYS A 83 -17.53 18.04 -0.49
C LYS A 83 -17.85 19.48 -0.84
N VAL A 84 -19.04 19.73 -1.39
CA VAL A 84 -19.58 21.09 -1.54
C VAL A 84 -19.55 21.81 -0.18
N GLY A 85 -18.97 23.01 -0.14
CA GLY A 85 -18.77 23.82 1.08
C GLY A 85 -17.47 23.50 1.84
N THR A 86 -16.63 22.60 1.33
CA THR A 86 -15.26 22.40 1.81
C THR A 86 -14.26 22.63 0.68
N GLU A 87 -13.06 23.08 1.05
CA GLU A 87 -11.97 23.37 0.14
C GLU A 87 -10.70 22.64 0.59
N CYS A 88 -9.84 22.33 -0.37
CA CYS A 88 -8.56 21.70 -0.12
C CYS A 88 -7.60 22.73 0.49
N GLN A 89 -7.44 22.69 1.81
CA GLN A 89 -6.62 23.64 2.55
C GLN A 89 -5.41 22.94 3.15
N PHE A 90 -4.36 23.73 3.41
CA PHE A 90 -3.21 23.24 4.17
C PHE A 90 -3.66 22.70 5.53
N ASP A 91 -3.17 21.52 5.89
CA ASP A 91 -3.54 20.85 7.14
C ASP A 91 -2.32 20.53 8.00
N GLU A 92 -1.29 19.93 7.39
CA GLU A 92 -0.11 19.44 8.09
C GLU A 92 1.14 19.58 7.22
N ASP A 93 2.28 19.78 7.86
CA ASP A 93 3.59 19.73 7.22
C ASP A 93 4.32 18.45 7.63
N ASP A 94 4.54 17.57 6.66
CA ASP A 94 5.34 16.37 6.83
C ASP A 94 6.80 16.67 6.42
N GLU A 95 7.61 17.04 7.40
CA GLU A 95 9.04 17.33 7.21
C GLU A 95 9.85 16.08 6.81
N ASN A 96 9.34 14.87 7.07
CA ASN A 96 10.02 13.65 6.66
C ASN A 96 9.83 13.38 5.16
N LEU A 97 8.69 13.76 4.60
CA LEU A 97 8.41 13.71 3.16
C LEU A 97 8.75 15.01 2.42
N ASN A 98 9.14 16.07 3.15
CA ASN A 98 9.24 17.43 2.65
C ASN A 98 7.98 17.85 1.89
N ALA A 99 6.81 17.62 2.49
CA ALA A 99 5.54 17.79 1.83
C ALA A 99 4.52 18.49 2.73
N PHE A 100 3.89 19.52 2.20
CA PHE A 100 2.66 20.05 2.79
C PHE A 100 1.48 19.16 2.38
N ILE A 101 0.78 18.65 3.39
CA ILE A 101 -0.40 17.83 3.22
C ILE A 101 -1.63 18.74 3.29
N HIS A 102 -2.44 18.70 2.23
CA HIS A 102 -3.69 19.44 2.15
C HIS A 102 -4.87 18.49 2.33
N ARG A 103 -5.84 18.88 3.16
CA ARG A 103 -7.07 18.12 3.43
C ARG A 103 -8.30 18.99 3.24
N CYS A 104 -9.45 18.36 3.00
CA CYS A 104 -10.71 19.07 2.80
C CYS A 104 -11.20 19.66 4.13
N ARG A 105 -11.22 20.99 4.21
CA ARG A 105 -11.68 21.74 5.39
C ARG A 105 -12.83 22.67 5.00
N PRO A 106 -13.76 22.98 5.91
CA PRO A 106 -14.81 23.96 5.65
C PRO A 106 -14.22 25.27 5.16
N THR A 107 -14.78 25.83 4.09
CA THR A 107 -14.44 27.18 3.64
C THR A 107 -14.95 28.15 4.70
N ASN A 108 -14.08 28.70 5.53
CA ASN A 108 -14.44 29.80 6.42
C ASN A 108 -14.62 31.06 5.56
N HIS A 109 -15.72 31.14 4.81
CA HIS A 109 -16.26 32.41 4.36
C HIS A 109 -16.89 33.12 5.56
N ASN A 110 -16.07 33.41 6.58
CA ASN A 110 -16.26 34.63 7.33
C ASN A 110 -15.53 35.67 6.50
N GLU A 111 -16.28 36.34 5.62
CA GLU A 111 -15.89 37.64 5.12
C GLU A 111 -15.57 38.51 6.34
N ASP A 112 -14.31 38.55 6.75
CA ASP A 112 -13.80 39.62 7.59
C ASP A 112 -13.79 40.88 6.73
N LYS A 113 -14.98 41.47 6.65
CA LYS A 113 -15.19 42.83 6.21
C LYS A 113 -15.62 43.62 7.44
N THR A 114 -14.73 43.68 8.44
CA THR A 114 -14.84 44.67 9.51
C THR A 114 -13.56 45.51 9.49
N GLU A 115 -13.45 46.32 8.43
CA GLU A 115 -12.76 47.60 8.55
C GLU A 115 -13.54 48.45 9.57
N SER A 116 -12.87 48.89 10.64
CA SER A 116 -13.35 49.90 11.58
C SER A 116 -12.18 50.80 11.95
#